data_AF-A0AAU0UGY9-F1
#
_entry.id   AF-A0AAU0UGY9-F1
#
_cell.length_a   1.000
_cell.length_b   1.000
_cell.length_c   1.000
_cell.angle_alpha   90.00
_cell.angle_beta   90.00
_cell.angle_gamma   90.00
#
_symmetry.space_group_name_H-M   'P 1'
#
loop_
_entity.id
_entity.type
_entity.pdbx_description
1 polymer ?
#
loop_
_entity_poly.entity_id
_entity_poly.type
_entity_poly.pdbx_seq_one_letter_code
_entity_poly.pdbx_strand_id
1 'polypeptide(L)'
;MALNNIARNSVRLMQELTTMPFRAAQDIWAGSNDEQSSTAGRNINRSLGIMEQLTSMPFQVALDLLEPNGRSQKQQQTSSEPHMQSQLYGEDREFHQNFPPQSKQ
;
A
#
# COMPACT_ATOMS: atom_id res chain seq x y z
N MET A 1 -13.82 -29.42 9.19
CA MET A 1 -13.34 -28.02 9.16
C MET A 1 -12.08 -27.77 10.00
N ALA A 2 -11.87 -28.46 11.13
CA ALA A 2 -10.68 -28.28 11.99
C ALA A 2 -9.33 -28.52 11.26
N LEU A 3 -9.23 -29.51 10.38
CA LEU A 3 -7.99 -29.84 9.66
C LEU A 3 -7.50 -28.70 8.74
N ASN A 4 -8.44 -27.97 8.13
CA ASN A 4 -8.13 -26.85 7.25
C ASN A 4 -7.56 -25.66 8.05
N ASN A 5 -8.13 -25.39 9.23
CA ASN A 5 -7.60 -24.36 10.13
C ASN A 5 -6.21 -24.70 10.64
N ILE A 6 -5.93 -25.99 10.91
CA ILE A 6 -4.59 -26.45 11.30
C ILE A 6 -3.60 -26.25 10.15
N ALA A 7 -3.94 -26.68 8.93
CA ALA A 7 -3.08 -26.51 7.76
C ALA A 7 -2.75 -25.04 7.48
N ARG A 8 -3.75 -24.14 7.55
CA ARG A 8 -3.54 -22.69 7.38
C ARG A 8 -2.65 -22.09 8.47
N ASN A 9 -2.85 -22.49 9.73
CA ASN A 9 -2.00 -22.02 10.81
C ASN A 9 -0.56 -22.49 10.62
N SER A 10 -0.34 -23.73 10.19
CA SER A 10 1.01 -24.24 9.88
C SER A 10 1.66 -23.46 8.74
N VAL A 11 0.92 -23.16 7.67
CA VAL A 11 1.43 -22.38 6.53
C VAL A 11 1.76 -20.94 6.97
N ARG A 12 0.95 -20.32 7.82
CA ARG A 12 1.22 -18.98 8.39
C ARG A 12 2.46 -18.97 9.29
N LEU A 13 2.61 -19.96 10.15
CA LEU A 13 3.79 -20.10 11.00
C LEU A 13 5.06 -20.24 10.16
N MET A 14 5.02 -21.05 9.11
CA MET A 14 6.16 -21.22 8.20
C MET A 14 6.45 -19.93 7.42
N GLN A 15 5.43 -19.20 6.97
CA GLN A 15 5.59 -17.88 6.38
C GLN A 15 6.27 -16.89 7.33
N GLU A 16 5.87 -16.88 8.60
CA GLU A 16 6.44 -15.98 9.61
C GLU A 16 7.91 -16.33 9.91
N LEU A 17 8.22 -17.63 10.07
CA LEU A 17 9.59 -18.09 10.30
C LEU A 17 10.52 -17.77 9.11
N THR A 18 10.03 -17.85 7.89
CA THR A 18 10.83 -17.58 6.68
C THR A 18 11.02 -16.09 6.40
N THR A 19 10.08 -15.25 6.85
CA THR A 19 10.15 -13.78 6.69
C THR A 19 10.89 -13.08 7.83
N MET A 20 10.97 -13.71 9.02
CA MET A 20 11.64 -13.17 10.20
C MET A 20 13.07 -12.65 9.96
N PRO A 21 13.95 -13.34 9.21
CA PRO A 21 15.32 -12.85 9.00
C PRO A 21 15.36 -11.51 8.26
N PHE A 22 14.42 -11.26 7.34
CA PHE A 22 14.35 -10.00 6.60
C PHE A 22 13.88 -8.84 7.47
N ARG A 23 12.92 -9.09 8.37
CA ARG A 23 12.48 -8.10 9.36
C ARG A 23 13.60 -7.78 10.36
N ALA A 24 14.27 -8.80 10.87
CA ALA A 24 15.42 -8.61 11.75
C ALA A 24 16.54 -7.82 11.06
N ALA A 25 16.82 -8.11 9.78
CA ALA A 25 17.79 -7.35 9.01
C ALA A 25 17.36 -5.89 8.80
N GLN A 26 16.07 -5.62 8.55
CA GLN A 26 15.54 -4.25 8.46
C GLN A 26 15.68 -3.51 9.80
N ASP A 27 15.36 -4.15 10.92
CA ASP A 27 15.45 -3.55 12.25
C ASP A 27 16.90 -3.25 12.65
N ILE A 28 17.83 -4.17 12.37
CA ILE A 28 19.27 -3.96 12.61
C ILE A 28 19.79 -2.82 11.74
N TRP A 29 19.38 -2.77 10.47
CA TRP A 29 19.81 -1.73 9.54
C TRP A 29 19.15 -0.36 9.82
N ALA A 30 17.92 -0.36 10.34
CA ALA A 30 17.24 0.85 10.79
C ALA A 30 17.79 1.34 12.13
N GLY A 31 18.32 0.46 12.98
CA GLY A 31 18.91 0.84 14.28
C GLY A 31 20.11 1.80 14.18
N SER A 32 20.77 1.90 13.02
CA SER A 32 21.78 2.90 12.72
C SER A 32 21.15 4.16 12.10
N ASN A 33 21.01 5.22 12.90
CA ASN A 33 20.46 6.51 12.46
C ASN A 33 21.14 7.10 11.21
N ASP A 34 22.44 6.82 11.01
CA ASP A 34 23.19 7.32 9.86
C ASP A 34 22.84 6.59 8.55
N GLU A 35 22.47 5.31 8.64
CA GLU A 35 22.15 4.47 7.49
C GLU A 35 20.77 4.76 6.91
N GLN A 36 19.78 5.11 7.74
CA GLN A 36 18.43 5.44 7.26
C GLN A 36 18.39 6.72 6.40
N SER A 37 19.24 7.69 6.70
CA SER A 37 19.30 8.96 5.95
C SER A 37 20.05 8.82 4.62
N SER A 38 20.90 7.78 4.50
CA SER A 38 21.70 7.53 3.32
C SER A 38 20.86 6.91 2.19
N THR A 39 21.18 7.24 0.94
CA THR A 39 20.54 6.62 -0.24
C THR A 39 20.77 5.11 -0.27
N ALA A 40 21.93 4.65 0.20
CA ALA A 40 22.25 3.23 0.28
C ALA A 40 21.35 2.51 1.29
N GLY A 41 21.18 3.04 2.51
CA GLY A 41 20.34 2.39 3.52
C GLY A 41 18.85 2.43 3.18
N ARG A 42 18.36 3.47 2.48
CA ARG A 42 17.01 3.44 1.88
C ARG A 42 16.85 2.32 0.85
N ASN A 43 17.85 2.11 -0.01
CA ASN A 43 17.83 1.04 -1.01
C ASN A 43 17.90 -0.34 -0.37
N ILE A 44 18.70 -0.51 0.69
CA ILE A 44 18.84 -1.77 1.43
C ILE A 44 17.53 -2.11 2.14
N ASN A 45 16.96 -1.18 2.89
CA ASN A 45 15.66 -1.38 3.54
C ASN A 45 14.54 -1.72 2.55
N ARG A 46 14.49 -1.01 1.41
CA ARG A 46 13.53 -1.32 0.34
C ARG A 46 13.75 -2.72 -0.23
N SER A 47 15.00 -3.11 -0.46
CA SER A 47 15.33 -4.45 -0.99
C SER A 47 14.96 -5.56 -0.01
N LEU A 48 15.23 -5.37 1.28
CA LEU A 48 14.84 -6.32 2.32
C LEU A 48 13.31 -6.47 2.40
N GLY A 49 12.55 -5.37 2.27
CA GLY A 49 11.08 -5.42 2.24
C GLY A 49 10.54 -6.15 1.00
N ILE A 50 11.16 -5.95 -0.16
CA ILE A 50 10.80 -6.69 -1.38
C ILE A 50 11.11 -8.19 -1.22
N MET A 51 12.27 -8.54 -0.66
CA MET A 51 12.66 -9.93 -0.43
C MET A 51 11.75 -10.63 0.58
N GLU A 52 11.31 -9.92 1.63
CA GLU A 52 10.31 -10.43 2.56
C GLU A 52 8.99 -10.75 1.84
N GLN A 53 8.52 -9.85 0.98
CA GLN A 53 7.29 -10.08 0.21
C GLN A 53 7.42 -11.26 -0.75
N LEU A 54 8.54 -11.35 -1.48
CA LEU A 54 8.79 -12.44 -2.43
C LEU A 54 8.89 -13.80 -1.74
N THR A 55 9.55 -13.88 -0.58
CA THR A 55 9.64 -15.13 0.19
C THR A 55 8.29 -15.52 0.79
N SER A 56 7.41 -14.57 1.09
CA SER A 56 6.06 -14.83 1.58
C SER A 56 5.07 -15.29 0.50
N MET A 57 5.33 -14.99 -0.78
CA MET A 57 4.38 -15.21 -1.89
C MET A 57 3.93 -16.68 -2.04
N PRO A 58 4.81 -17.69 -2.00
CA PRO A 58 4.38 -19.09 -2.10
C PRO A 58 3.42 -19.50 -0.97
N PHE A 59 3.60 -18.95 0.23
CA PHE A 59 2.74 -19.23 1.37
C PHE A 59 1.37 -18.58 1.21
N GLN A 60 1.30 -17.36 0.68
CA GLN A 60 0.01 -16.73 0.35
C GLN A 60 -0.77 -17.56 -0.68
N VAL A 61 -0.10 -18.05 -1.72
CA VAL A 61 -0.72 -18.94 -2.71
C VAL A 61 -1.20 -20.23 -2.05
N ALA A 62 -0.41 -20.83 -1.16
CA ALA A 62 -0.83 -22.02 -0.43
C ALA A 62 -2.04 -21.77 0.48
N LEU A 63 -2.11 -20.61 1.15
CA LEU A 63 -3.25 -20.21 1.96
C LEU A 63 -4.51 -20.03 1.10
N ASP A 64 -4.39 -19.36 -0.05
CA ASP A 64 -5.50 -19.16 -1.00
C ASP A 64 -6.07 -20.49 -1.50
N LEU A 65 -5.21 -21.48 -1.76
CA LEU A 65 -5.63 -22.82 -2.19
C LEU A 65 -6.32 -23.62 -1.07
N LEU A 66 -5.99 -23.33 0.18
CA LEU A 66 -6.61 -23.93 1.36
C LEU A 66 -7.95 -23.27 1.72
N GLU A 67 -8.33 -22.14 1.12
CA GLU A 67 -9.63 -21.52 1.31
C GLU A 67 -10.71 -22.19 0.44
N PRO A 68 -11.69 -22.92 1.03
CA PRO A 68 -12.65 -23.70 0.27
C PRO A 68 -13.83 -22.86 -0.25
N ASN A 69 -13.84 -21.52 -0.10
CA ASN A 69 -14.90 -20.66 -0.64
C ASN A 69 -14.42 -19.21 -0.78
N GLY A 70 -14.42 -18.70 -2.02
CA GLY A 70 -14.57 -17.26 -2.26
C GLY A 70 -13.28 -16.47 -2.48
N ARG A 71 -12.59 -16.75 -3.59
CA ARG A 71 -11.95 -15.66 -4.35
C ARG A 71 -13.05 -14.67 -4.78
N SER A 72 -13.43 -13.77 -3.90
CA SER A 72 -13.82 -12.44 -4.34
C SER A 72 -12.54 -11.82 -4.85
N GLN A 73 -12.33 -11.91 -6.16
CA GLN A 73 -11.46 -11.01 -6.89
C GLN A 73 -11.69 -9.61 -6.31
N LYS A 74 -10.75 -9.11 -5.51
CA LYS A 74 -10.60 -7.66 -5.39
C LYS A 74 -10.12 -7.22 -6.76
N GLN A 75 -11.12 -6.97 -7.62
CA GLN A 75 -10.98 -6.26 -8.87
C GLN A 75 -10.16 -5.02 -8.52
N GLN A 76 -8.94 -4.99 -9.05
CA GLN A 76 -8.17 -3.77 -9.13
C GLN A 76 -9.04 -2.76 -9.87
N GLN A 77 -9.79 -1.93 -9.15
CA GLN A 77 -10.27 -0.66 -9.67
C GLN A 77 -9.03 0.23 -9.78
N THR A 78 -8.27 0.01 -10.84
CA THR A 78 -7.53 1.08 -11.49
C THR A 78 -8.57 1.99 -12.16
N SER A 79 -9.23 2.84 -11.37
CA SER A 79 -9.93 4.00 -11.94
C SER A 79 -8.92 5.12 -12.09
N SER A 80 -8.08 5.00 -13.10
CA SER A 80 -7.40 6.14 -13.71
C SER A 80 -8.32 6.71 -14.78
N GLU A 81 -9.13 7.72 -14.45
CA GLU A 81 -9.40 8.85 -15.36
C GLU A 81 -10.04 10.04 -14.60
N PRO A 82 -9.69 11.29 -14.96
CA PRO A 82 -10.01 12.48 -14.20
C PRO A 82 -11.38 13.02 -14.62
N HIS A 83 -12.35 13.04 -13.70
CA HIS A 83 -13.55 13.85 -13.90
C HIS A 83 -13.23 15.32 -13.61
N MET A 84 -12.64 16.03 -14.59
CA MET A 84 -12.86 17.47 -14.70
C MET A 84 -14.29 17.68 -15.16
N GLN A 85 -15.22 17.62 -14.21
CA GLN A 85 -16.62 17.95 -14.45
C GLN A 85 -16.72 19.47 -14.55
N SER A 86 -16.80 19.93 -15.80
CA SER A 86 -17.22 21.26 -16.22
C SER A 86 -18.42 21.74 -15.40
N GLN A 87 -18.19 22.67 -14.47
CA GLN A 87 -19.26 23.50 -13.91
C GLN A 87 -19.44 24.70 -14.83
N LEU A 88 -20.27 24.53 -15.87
CA LEU A 88 -20.87 25.63 -16.61
C LEU A 88 -22.31 25.81 -16.12
N TYR A 89 -22.55 27.00 -15.56
CA TYR A 89 -23.81 27.73 -15.42
C TYR A 89 -24.91 27.23 -14.48
N GLY A 90 -25.21 28.13 -13.52
CA GLY A 90 -26.58 28.58 -13.31
C GLY A 90 -27.02 28.61 -11.86
N GLU A 91 -26.65 29.65 -11.10
CA GLU A 91 -27.51 30.12 -10.00
C GLU A 91 -27.43 31.64 -9.87
N ASP A 92 -28.55 32.27 -10.21
CA ASP A 92 -28.89 33.66 -10.03
C ASP A 92 -28.63 34.13 -8.59
N ARG A 93 -27.75 35.12 -8.42
CA ARG A 93 -27.89 36.14 -7.38
C ARG A 93 -27.47 37.49 -7.91
N GLU A 94 -28.45 38.23 -8.41
CA GLU A 94 -28.41 39.68 -8.44
C GLU A 94 -28.17 40.21 -7.02
N PHE A 95 -27.00 40.80 -6.77
CA PHE A 95 -26.88 41.92 -5.85
C PHE A 95 -25.78 42.85 -6.36
N HIS A 96 -26.23 43.99 -6.86
CA HIS A 96 -25.42 45.16 -7.19
C HIS A 96 -24.55 45.56 -5.98
N GLN A 97 -23.26 45.82 -6.22
CA GLN A 97 -22.60 47.09 -5.84
C GLN A 97 -21.12 47.16 -6.29
N ASN A 98 -20.87 48.08 -7.22
CA ASN A 98 -19.75 49.04 -7.31
C ASN A 98 -18.28 48.57 -7.15
N PHE A 99 -17.59 48.51 -8.29
CA PHE A 99 -16.13 48.76 -8.49
C PHE A 99 -15.67 50.13 -7.92
N PRO A 100 -14.36 50.42 -7.67
CA PRO A 100 -13.28 50.27 -8.66
C PRO A 100 -11.86 49.94 -8.05
N PRO A 101 -10.72 50.23 -8.71
CA PRO A 101 -9.90 49.25 -9.44
C PRO A 101 -8.50 49.05 -8.84
N GLN A 102 -7.77 48.09 -9.40
CA GLN A 102 -6.36 47.82 -9.15
C GLN A 102 -5.47 49.07 -9.30
N SER A 103 -4.56 49.27 -8.33
CA SER A 103 -3.39 50.12 -8.47
C SER A 103 -2.13 49.26 -8.62
N LYS A 104 -1.46 49.45 -9.75
CA LYS A 104 -0.15 48.92 -10.14
C LYS A 104 0.95 49.37 -9.17
N GLN A 105 1.95 48.51 -8.96
CA GLN A 105 3.35 48.89 -8.77
C GLN A 105 4.23 47.98 -9.62
#